data_AF-A0A973SXS5-F1
#
_entry.id   AF-A0A973SXS5-F1
#
_cell.length_a   1.000
_cell.length_b   1.000
_cell.length_c   1.000
_cell.angle_alpha   90.00
_cell.angle_beta   90.00
_cell.angle_gamma   90.00
#
_symmetry.space_group_name_H-M   'P 1'
#
loop_
_entity.id
_entity.type
_entity.pdbx_description
1 polymer ?
#
loop_
_entity_poly.entity_id
_entity_poly.type
_entity_poly.pdbx_seq_one_letter_code
_entity_poly.pdbx_strand_id
1 'polypeptide(L)'
;GRWLWMHNGMINDFRLLRRDLALAVDPALYADIEGSTDSELMFFLALTFGLTDDPPGAVARMAAFVERTGHTHGVRHPLQMTVAVADGERVWAFRHSSEGRSRSLFFSTRVDTLRALHPDAEFLRDISDDTRMVVSEPLGDLPGAWNEVPEDSYGVIEPDHDELHAFRLGLDTARG
;
A
#
# COMPACT_ATOMS: atom_id res chain seq x y z
N GLY A 1 -7.83 11.99 10.43
CA GLY A 1 -7.00 12.69 9.43
C GLY A 1 -7.62 12.57 8.05
N ARG A 2 -7.02 13.19 7.02
CA ARG A 2 -7.46 13.07 5.61
C ARG A 2 -7.01 11.77 4.95
N TRP A 3 -6.06 11.08 5.58
CA TRP A 3 -5.43 9.88 5.06
C TRP A 3 -6.24 8.64 5.42
N LEU A 4 -6.45 7.77 4.43
CA LEU A 4 -6.95 6.41 4.60
C LEU A 4 -5.82 5.43 4.30
N TRP A 5 -5.73 4.38 5.11
CA TRP A 5 -4.72 3.33 4.99
C TRP A 5 -5.38 1.96 5.07
N MET A 6 -5.09 1.11 4.08
CA MET A 6 -5.46 -0.29 4.09
C MET A 6 -4.22 -1.13 3.82
N HIS A 7 -4.08 -2.23 4.54
CA HIS A 7 -2.99 -3.17 4.40
C HIS A 7 -3.52 -4.60 4.38
N ASN A 8 -3.07 -5.40 3.41
CA ASN A 8 -3.26 -6.83 3.38
C ASN A 8 -1.90 -7.51 3.17
N GLY A 9 -1.56 -8.38 4.11
CA GLY A 9 -0.22 -8.89 4.25
C GLY A 9 0.10 -9.08 5.72
N MET A 10 1.39 -9.17 6.04
CA MET A 10 1.87 -9.28 7.41
C MET A 10 3.33 -8.88 7.55
N ILE A 11 3.67 -8.40 8.74
CA ILE A 11 5.05 -8.42 9.22
C ILE A 11 5.30 -9.78 9.91
N ASN A 12 6.21 -10.58 9.36
CA ASN A 12 6.58 -11.86 9.96
C ASN A 12 7.30 -11.65 11.28
N ASP A 13 6.98 -12.48 12.28
CA ASP A 13 7.44 -12.35 13.66
C ASP A 13 7.18 -10.97 14.26
N PHE A 14 6.07 -10.31 13.89
CA PHE A 14 5.74 -8.95 14.33
C PHE A 14 5.89 -8.75 15.85
N ARG A 15 5.52 -9.71 16.69
CA ARG A 15 5.66 -9.59 18.15
C ARG A 15 7.12 -9.39 18.61
N LEU A 16 8.08 -10.00 17.91
CA LEU A 16 9.50 -9.83 18.15
C LEU A 16 9.96 -8.43 17.71
N LEU A 17 9.48 -7.97 16.55
CA LEU A 17 9.91 -6.72 15.92
C LEU A 17 9.20 -5.48 16.49
N ARG A 18 8.00 -5.65 17.05
CA ARG A 18 7.05 -4.58 17.40
C ARG A 18 7.69 -3.48 18.24
N ARG A 19 8.52 -3.84 19.22
CA ARG A 19 9.15 -2.85 20.11
C ARG A 19 10.02 -1.88 19.30
N ASP A 20 10.89 -2.41 18.45
CA ASP A 20 11.86 -1.60 17.71
C ASP A 20 11.16 -0.79 16.61
N LEU A 21 10.13 -1.38 15.99
CA LEU A 21 9.25 -0.67 15.06
C LEU A 21 8.51 0.48 15.75
N ALA A 22 7.98 0.27 16.95
CA ALA A 22 7.23 1.29 17.67
C ALA A 22 8.12 2.43 18.20
N LEU A 23 9.37 2.13 18.56
CA LEU A 23 10.35 3.15 18.97
C LEU A 23 10.82 4.05 17.82
N ALA A 24 10.62 3.64 16.57
CA ALA A 24 10.96 4.45 15.41
C ALA A 24 9.84 5.40 14.98
N VAL A 25 8.61 5.22 15.51
CA VAL A 25 7.51 6.16 15.27
C VAL A 25 7.83 7.50 15.93
N ASP A 26 7.51 8.60 15.25
CA ASP A 26 7.64 9.94 15.80
C ASP A 26 6.96 10.01 17.19
N PRO A 27 7.67 10.44 18.26
CA PRO A 27 7.09 10.54 19.59
C PRO A 27 5.78 11.33 19.65
N ALA A 28 5.60 12.33 18.77
CA ALA A 28 4.38 13.12 18.69
C ALA A 28 3.18 12.33 18.15
N LEU A 29 3.41 11.28 17.35
CA LEU A 29 2.39 10.42 16.78
C LEU A 29 2.16 9.14 17.60
N TYR A 30 3.12 8.76 18.44
CA TYR A 30 3.08 7.50 19.19
C TYR A 30 1.85 7.37 20.09
N ALA A 31 1.40 8.47 20.69
CA ALA A 31 0.23 8.49 21.58
C ALA A 31 -1.09 8.20 20.86
N ASP A 32 -1.13 8.37 19.53
CA ASP A 32 -2.32 8.14 18.71
C ASP A 32 -2.43 6.68 18.22
N ILE A 33 -1.45 5.82 18.54
CA ILE A 33 -1.54 4.39 18.29
C ILE A 33 -2.46 3.77 19.34
N GLU A 34 -3.64 3.32 18.93
CA GLU A 34 -4.64 2.76 19.84
C GLU A 34 -4.61 1.23 19.87
N GLY A 35 -4.28 0.61 18.74
CA GLY A 35 -4.30 -0.83 18.59
C GLY A 35 -2.94 -1.52 18.72
N SER A 36 -2.88 -2.73 18.17
CA SER A 36 -1.72 -3.61 18.27
C SER A 36 -1.41 -4.36 17.00
N THR A 37 -1.97 -3.90 15.87
CA THR A 37 -1.77 -4.52 14.57
C THR A 37 -0.48 -4.02 13.93
N ASP A 38 0.11 -4.84 13.07
CA ASP A 38 1.20 -4.42 12.19
C ASP A 38 0.75 -3.33 11.22
N SER A 39 -0.47 -3.43 10.72
CA SER A 39 -1.10 -2.52 9.76
C SER A 39 -1.15 -1.08 10.26
N GLU A 40 -1.60 -0.89 11.51
CA GLU A 40 -1.62 0.40 12.17
C GLU A 40 -0.21 0.93 12.41
N LEU A 41 0.71 0.07 12.87
CA LEU A 41 2.08 0.49 13.10
C LEU A 41 2.81 0.91 11.80
N MET A 42 2.55 0.20 10.70
CA MET A 42 3.04 0.57 9.37
C MET A 42 2.50 1.93 8.93
N PHE A 43 1.23 2.23 9.20
CA PHE A 43 0.67 3.55 8.90
C PHE A 43 1.40 4.67 9.66
N PHE A 44 1.62 4.51 10.96
CA PHE A 44 2.33 5.51 11.77
C PHE A 44 3.81 5.64 11.41
N LEU A 45 4.47 4.54 11.02
CA LEU A 45 5.81 4.60 10.44
C LEU A 45 5.83 5.35 9.11
N ALA A 46 4.86 5.10 8.23
CA ALA A 46 4.75 5.84 6.97
C ALA A 46 4.55 7.34 7.22
N LEU A 47 3.67 7.73 8.16
CA LEU A 47 3.52 9.13 8.59
C LEU A 47 4.84 9.71 9.08
N THR A 48 5.54 8.99 9.96
CA THR A 48 6.87 9.38 10.48
C THR A 48 7.87 9.57 9.35
N PHE A 49 7.81 8.75 8.31
CA PHE A 49 8.68 8.82 7.15
C PHE A 49 8.17 9.75 6.04
N GLY A 50 7.20 10.62 6.30
CA GLY A 50 6.80 11.70 5.39
C GLY A 50 5.66 11.35 4.44
N LEU A 51 4.73 10.47 4.84
CA LEU A 51 3.56 10.09 4.01
C LEU A 51 2.77 11.31 3.52
N THR A 52 2.73 12.39 4.30
CA THR A 52 2.00 13.61 3.93
C THR A 52 2.60 14.36 2.75
N ASP A 53 3.90 14.21 2.51
CA ASP A 53 4.66 15.00 1.53
C ASP A 53 5.09 14.16 0.32
N ASP A 54 5.49 12.91 0.57
CA ASP A 54 6.02 11.97 -0.43
C ASP A 54 5.48 10.56 -0.14
N PRO A 55 4.23 10.24 -0.54
CA PRO A 55 3.62 8.95 -0.23
C PRO A 55 4.43 7.75 -0.74
N PRO A 56 4.90 7.72 -2.01
CA PRO A 56 5.69 6.60 -2.49
C PRO A 56 7.00 6.42 -1.73
N GLY A 57 7.75 7.50 -1.50
CA GLY A 57 9.01 7.40 -0.77
C GLY A 57 8.81 7.10 0.72
N ALA A 58 7.74 7.58 1.34
CA ALA A 58 7.42 7.28 2.73
C ALA A 58 7.10 5.78 2.93
N VAL A 59 6.30 5.21 2.03
CA VAL A 59 6.00 3.77 2.04
C VAL A 59 7.26 2.94 1.74
N ALA A 60 8.13 3.41 0.84
CA ALA A 60 9.42 2.77 0.58
C ALA A 60 10.35 2.80 1.79
N ARG A 61 10.46 3.93 2.49
CA ARG A 61 11.26 4.08 3.72
C ARG A 61 10.70 3.21 4.86
N MET A 62 9.38 3.16 5.00
CA MET A 62 8.70 2.29 5.96
C MET A 62 9.00 0.82 5.70
N ALA A 63 8.80 0.35 4.47
CA ALA A 63 9.06 -1.03 4.10
C ALA A 63 10.54 -1.40 4.28
N ALA A 64 11.46 -0.53 3.85
CA ALA A 64 12.90 -0.72 4.06
C ALA A 64 13.27 -0.81 5.55
N PHE A 65 12.64 0.00 6.39
CA PHE A 65 12.86 -0.04 7.84
C PHE A 65 12.36 -1.34 8.46
N VAL A 66 11.18 -1.83 8.07
CA VAL A 66 10.64 -3.13 8.50
C VAL A 66 11.58 -4.25 8.06
N GLU A 67 12.04 -4.25 6.81
CA GLU A 67 12.95 -5.28 6.31
C GLU A 67 14.26 -5.33 7.08
N ARG A 68 14.92 -4.18 7.25
CA ARG A 68 16.17 -4.08 8.03
C ARG A 68 15.99 -4.55 9.47
N THR A 69 14.88 -4.16 10.11
CA THR A 69 14.58 -4.56 11.49
C THR A 69 14.39 -6.07 11.57
N GLY A 70 13.60 -6.65 10.68
CA GLY A 70 13.40 -8.09 10.61
C GLY A 70 14.71 -8.86 10.40
N HIS A 71 15.54 -8.44 9.45
CA HIS A 71 16.83 -9.08 9.20
C HIS A 71 17.79 -8.97 10.39
N THR A 72 17.79 -7.85 11.11
CA THR A 72 18.59 -7.68 12.34
C THR A 72 18.20 -8.70 13.42
N HIS A 73 16.92 -9.06 13.46
CA HIS A 73 16.37 -10.08 14.37
C HIS A 73 16.38 -11.51 13.79
N GLY A 74 17.01 -11.72 12.62
CA GLY A 74 17.13 -13.04 11.99
C GLY A 74 15.87 -13.50 11.23
N VAL A 75 14.89 -12.62 11.01
CA VAL A 75 13.70 -12.92 10.20
C VAL A 75 14.07 -12.84 8.72
N ARG A 76 13.97 -13.97 8.01
CA ARG A 76 14.43 -14.09 6.61
C ARG A 76 13.55 -13.35 5.60
N HIS A 77 12.23 -13.40 5.77
CA HIS A 77 11.26 -12.75 4.89
C HIS A 77 10.32 -11.89 5.72
N PRO A 78 10.78 -10.73 6.22
CA PRO A 78 10.07 -9.98 7.24
C PRO A 78 8.77 -9.32 6.77
N LEU A 79 8.62 -9.04 5.48
CA LEU A 79 7.50 -8.27 4.97
C LEU A 79 6.80 -8.95 3.79
N GLN A 80 5.47 -8.96 3.86
CA GLN A 80 4.58 -9.12 2.72
C GLN A 80 3.51 -8.05 2.85
N MET A 81 3.36 -7.19 1.84
CA MET A 81 2.39 -6.12 1.89
C MET A 81 1.74 -5.84 0.53
N THR A 82 0.44 -5.66 0.59
CA THR A 82 -0.32 -4.86 -0.37
C THR A 82 -0.92 -3.71 0.43
N VAL A 83 -0.64 -2.48 0.01
CA VAL A 83 -1.08 -1.28 0.75
C VAL A 83 -1.86 -0.39 -0.20
N ALA A 84 -3.03 0.07 0.23
CA ALA A 84 -3.73 1.18 -0.41
C ALA A 84 -3.72 2.39 0.53
N VAL A 85 -3.25 3.52 0.00
CA VAL A 85 -3.23 4.81 0.71
C VAL A 85 -4.05 5.81 -0.08
N ALA A 86 -4.87 6.61 0.59
CA ALA A 86 -5.61 7.69 -0.07
C ALA A 86 -5.53 9.00 0.72
N ASP A 87 -5.43 10.13 0.02
CA ASP A 87 -5.47 11.48 0.61
C ASP A 87 -6.81 12.20 0.38
N GLY A 88 -7.81 11.48 -0.14
CA GLY A 88 -9.12 12.03 -0.51
C GLY A 88 -9.20 12.56 -1.95
N GLU A 89 -8.08 12.70 -2.64
CA GLU A 89 -8.02 13.07 -4.07
C GLU A 89 -7.36 11.96 -4.91
N ARG A 90 -6.31 11.34 -4.37
CA ARG A 90 -5.49 10.33 -5.04
C ARG A 90 -5.42 9.06 -4.23
N VAL A 91 -5.20 7.95 -4.93
CA VAL A 91 -4.98 6.64 -4.32
C VAL A 91 -3.65 6.07 -4.81
N TRP A 92 -2.84 5.60 -3.87
CA TRP A 92 -1.61 4.85 -4.14
C TRP A 92 -1.80 3.40 -3.74
N ALA A 93 -1.48 2.48 -4.63
CA ALA A 93 -1.58 1.04 -4.40
C ALA A 93 -0.20 0.40 -4.54
N PHE A 94 0.35 -0.15 -3.46
CA PHE A 94 1.69 -0.74 -3.40
C PHE A 94 1.60 -2.25 -3.29
N ARG A 95 2.52 -2.96 -3.95
CA ARG A 95 2.70 -4.41 -3.79
C ARG A 95 4.19 -4.73 -3.62
N HIS A 96 4.53 -5.40 -2.51
CA HIS A 96 5.91 -5.75 -2.19
C HIS A 96 6.00 -6.91 -1.18
N SER A 97 6.99 -7.79 -1.36
CA SER A 97 7.34 -8.81 -0.37
C SER A 97 8.81 -9.18 -0.41
N SER A 98 9.38 -9.42 0.77
CA SER A 98 10.73 -9.93 0.95
C SER A 98 10.96 -11.33 0.36
N GLU A 99 9.89 -12.10 0.09
CA GLU A 99 9.99 -13.42 -0.56
C GLU A 99 9.81 -13.33 -2.09
N GLY A 100 9.41 -12.16 -2.63
CA GLY A 100 9.01 -12.02 -4.02
C GLY A 100 7.73 -12.80 -4.36
N ARG A 101 6.92 -13.11 -3.35
CA ARG A 101 5.67 -13.87 -3.44
C ARG A 101 4.55 -13.14 -2.71
N SER A 102 4.30 -11.88 -3.07
CA SER A 102 3.19 -11.12 -2.50
C SER A 102 1.83 -11.67 -2.93
N ARG A 103 0.82 -11.39 -2.11
CA ARG A 103 -0.59 -11.55 -2.50
C ARG A 103 -0.90 -10.64 -3.68
N SER A 104 -1.84 -11.06 -4.53
CA SER A 104 -2.29 -10.27 -5.66
C SER A 104 -3.01 -9.00 -5.22
N LEU A 105 -2.88 -7.96 -6.04
CA LEU A 105 -3.59 -6.70 -5.90
C LEU A 105 -3.99 -6.23 -7.29
N PHE A 106 -5.23 -5.80 -7.43
CA PHE A 106 -5.78 -5.31 -8.68
C PHE A 106 -6.39 -3.93 -8.47
N PHE A 107 -6.33 -3.10 -9.50
CA PHE A 107 -7.09 -1.86 -9.57
C PHE A 107 -7.99 -1.86 -10.81
N SER A 108 -9.15 -1.23 -10.70
CA SER A 108 -10.10 -1.14 -11.80
C SER A 108 -9.58 -0.20 -12.89
N THR A 109 -9.75 -0.57 -14.16
CA THR A 109 -9.77 0.37 -15.28
C THR A 109 -10.81 1.47 -15.02
N ARG A 110 -10.69 2.62 -15.69
CA ARG A 110 -11.64 3.73 -15.52
C ARG A 110 -13.09 3.27 -15.65
N VAL A 111 -13.97 3.73 -14.75
CA VAL A 111 -15.38 3.31 -14.72
C VAL A 111 -16.12 3.69 -16.00
N ASP A 112 -15.80 4.83 -16.62
CA ASP A 112 -16.33 5.24 -17.92
C ASP A 112 -16.02 4.23 -19.04
N THR A 113 -14.76 3.78 -19.09
CA THR A 113 -14.23 2.81 -20.04
C THR A 113 -14.81 1.44 -19.76
N LEU A 114 -14.94 1.09 -18.48
CA LEU A 114 -15.56 -0.15 -18.05
C LEU A 114 -17.03 -0.24 -18.41
N ARG A 115 -17.77 0.85 -18.23
CA ARG A 115 -19.19 0.92 -18.60
C ARG A 115 -19.37 0.83 -20.12
N ALA A 116 -18.43 1.37 -20.89
CA ALA A 116 -18.42 1.22 -22.34
C ALA A 116 -18.12 -0.22 -22.79
N LEU A 117 -17.22 -0.92 -22.11
CA LEU A 117 -16.85 -2.31 -22.42
C LEU A 117 -17.86 -3.33 -21.88
N HIS A 118 -18.52 -3.02 -20.75
CA HIS A 118 -19.43 -3.92 -20.02
C HIS A 118 -20.72 -3.18 -19.61
N PRO A 119 -21.58 -2.78 -20.56
CA PRO A 119 -22.81 -2.03 -20.27
C PRO A 119 -23.82 -2.82 -19.40
N ASP A 120 -23.69 -4.15 -19.38
CA ASP A 120 -24.54 -5.06 -18.62
C ASP A 120 -24.11 -5.23 -17.15
N ALA A 121 -22.94 -4.71 -16.76
CA ALA A 121 -22.46 -4.77 -15.39
C ALA A 121 -23.22 -3.78 -14.49
N GLU A 122 -24.30 -4.26 -13.86
CA GLU A 122 -25.21 -3.41 -13.07
C GLU A 122 -24.52 -2.63 -11.95
N PHE A 123 -23.50 -3.20 -11.31
CA PHE A 123 -22.78 -2.51 -10.22
C PHE A 123 -22.04 -1.25 -10.69
N LEU A 124 -21.73 -1.12 -11.99
CA LEU A 124 -21.06 0.07 -12.54
C LEU A 124 -22.03 1.22 -12.82
N ARG A 125 -23.35 1.01 -12.77
CA ARG A 125 -24.34 2.04 -13.16
C ARG A 125 -24.40 3.21 -12.17
N ASP A 126 -24.31 2.91 -10.89
CA ASP A 126 -24.43 3.91 -9.81
C ASP A 126 -23.06 4.40 -9.32
N ILE A 127 -21.97 3.91 -9.91
CA ILE A 127 -20.61 4.31 -9.59
C ILE A 127 -20.24 5.53 -10.44
N SER A 128 -19.75 6.61 -9.82
CA SER A 128 -19.27 7.79 -10.56
C SER A 128 -18.12 7.39 -11.50
N ASP A 129 -18.04 8.03 -12.67
CA ASP A 129 -16.99 7.80 -13.67
C ASP A 129 -15.57 8.03 -13.10
N ASP A 130 -15.48 8.87 -12.06
CA ASP A 130 -14.25 9.19 -11.31
C ASP A 130 -13.91 8.15 -10.22
N THR A 131 -14.77 7.16 -10.00
CA THR A 131 -14.53 6.14 -8.96
C THR A 131 -13.50 5.13 -9.44
N ARG A 132 -12.70 4.64 -8.50
CA ARG A 132 -11.72 3.58 -8.72
C ARG A 132 -11.81 2.55 -7.61
N MET A 133 -11.65 1.29 -7.98
CA MET A 133 -11.74 0.15 -7.06
C MET A 133 -10.37 -0.51 -6.94
N VAL A 134 -9.92 -0.75 -5.72
CA VAL A 134 -8.73 -1.55 -5.43
C VAL A 134 -9.18 -2.82 -4.71
N VAL A 135 -8.83 -3.98 -5.25
CA VAL A 135 -9.33 -5.29 -4.79
C VAL A 135 -8.20 -6.31 -4.76
N SER A 136 -8.27 -7.27 -3.85
CA SER A 136 -7.29 -8.37 -3.80
C SER A 136 -7.52 -9.43 -4.90
N GLU A 137 -8.76 -9.55 -5.37
CA GLU A 137 -9.19 -10.46 -6.44
C GLU A 137 -10.20 -9.74 -7.36
N PRO A 138 -10.16 -9.98 -8.69
CA PRO A 138 -11.12 -9.42 -9.64
C PRO A 138 -12.58 -9.69 -9.24
N LEU A 139 -13.42 -8.65 -9.22
CA LEU A 139 -14.86 -8.84 -9.05
C LEU A 139 -15.49 -9.18 -10.39
N GLY A 140 -15.98 -10.42 -10.49
CA GLY A 140 -16.62 -10.93 -11.71
C GLY A 140 -15.64 -11.16 -12.86
N ASP A 141 -16.15 -11.79 -13.92
CA ASP A 141 -15.40 -11.99 -15.17
C ASP A 141 -15.66 -10.81 -16.11
N LEU A 142 -14.91 -9.73 -15.91
CA LEU A 142 -14.98 -8.52 -16.72
C LEU A 142 -13.66 -8.32 -17.49
N PRO A 143 -13.55 -8.81 -18.73
CA PRO A 143 -12.36 -8.62 -19.55
C PRO A 143 -11.92 -7.15 -19.66
N GLY A 144 -10.66 -6.86 -19.33
CA GLY A 144 -10.11 -5.50 -19.36
C GLY A 144 -10.51 -4.61 -18.18
N ALA A 145 -11.19 -5.17 -17.17
CA ALA A 145 -11.59 -4.42 -15.99
C ALA A 145 -10.54 -4.28 -14.92
N TRP A 146 -9.69 -5.28 -14.78
CA TRP A 146 -8.80 -5.41 -13.65
C TRP A 146 -7.36 -5.40 -14.13
N ASN A 147 -6.60 -4.44 -13.64
CA ASN A 147 -5.18 -4.32 -13.89
C ASN A 147 -4.45 -4.89 -12.68
N GLU A 148 -3.70 -5.96 -12.87
CA GLU A 148 -2.85 -6.52 -11.81
C GLU A 148 -1.71 -5.55 -11.52
N VAL A 149 -1.49 -5.24 -10.25
CA VAL A 149 -0.28 -4.52 -9.79
C VAL A 149 0.86 -5.53 -9.77
N PRO A 150 1.92 -5.37 -10.58
CA PRO A 150 3.06 -6.29 -10.56
C PRO A 150 3.78 -6.33 -9.21
N GLU A 151 4.52 -7.40 -8.95
CA GLU A 151 5.42 -7.47 -7.79
C GLU A 151 6.42 -6.31 -7.82
N ASP A 152 6.74 -5.75 -6.65
CA ASP A 152 7.67 -4.62 -6.48
C ASP A 152 7.30 -3.43 -7.37
N SER A 153 6.02 -3.08 -7.37
CA SER A 153 5.49 -1.93 -8.07
C SER A 153 4.46 -1.17 -7.23
N TYR A 154 4.18 0.06 -7.64
CA TYR A 154 3.04 0.80 -7.13
C TYR A 154 2.30 1.52 -8.25
N GLY A 155 0.99 1.54 -8.14
CA GLY A 155 0.10 2.33 -8.97
C GLY A 155 -0.23 3.66 -8.30
N VAL A 156 -0.31 4.73 -9.09
CA VAL A 156 -0.93 6.00 -8.70
C VAL A 156 -2.21 6.14 -9.50
N ILE A 157 -3.31 6.35 -8.80
CA ILE A 157 -4.63 6.55 -9.37
C ILE A 157 -5.00 8.00 -9.12
N GLU A 158 -5.11 8.77 -10.20
CA GLU A 158 -5.50 10.18 -10.20
C GLU A 158 -6.68 10.40 -11.16
N PRO A 159 -7.40 11.54 -11.08
CA PRO A 159 -8.59 11.78 -11.91
C PRO A 159 -8.35 11.67 -13.42
N ASP A 160 -7.17 12.10 -13.90
CA ASP A 160 -6.88 12.23 -15.33
C ASP A 160 -6.17 11.00 -15.91
N HIS A 161 -5.27 10.37 -15.15
CA HIS A 161 -4.51 9.21 -15.61
C HIS A 161 -4.06 8.31 -14.46
N ASP A 162 -3.83 7.04 -14.80
CA ASP A 162 -3.28 6.05 -13.88
C ASP A 162 -1.80 5.83 -14.26
N GLU A 163 -0.89 5.86 -13.29
CA GLU A 163 0.53 5.60 -13.50
C GLU A 163 0.97 4.33 -12.79
N LEU A 164 1.87 3.56 -13.42
CA LEU A 164 2.51 2.41 -12.80
C LEU A 164 4.02 2.63 -12.72
N HIS A 165 4.55 2.48 -11.51
CA HIS A 165 5.95 2.74 -11.20
C HIS A 165 6.60 1.52 -10.54
N ALA A 166 7.91 1.36 -10.75
CA ALA A 166 8.68 0.40 -9.97
C ALA A 166 8.75 0.85 -8.51
N PHE A 167 8.45 -0.05 -7.58
CA PHE A 167 8.58 0.18 -6.16
C PHE A 167 9.94 -0.33 -5.70
N ARG A 168 10.83 0.61 -5.33
CA ARG A 168 12.15 0.28 -4.83
C ARG A 168 12.28 0.75 -3.41
N LEU A 169 12.65 -0.17 -2.53
CA LEU A 169 13.10 0.18 -1.19
C LEU A 169 14.34 1.06 -1.35
N GLY A 170 14.21 2.35 -1.04
CA GLY A 170 15.31 3.29 -1.16
C GLY A 170 16.51 2.78 -0.36
N LEU A 171 17.70 2.81 -0.97
CA LEU A 171 18.95 2.67 -0.22
C LEU A 171 19.07 3.93 0.65
N ASP A 172 18.61 3.87 1.89
CA ASP A 172 19.02 4.85 2.88
C ASP A 172 20.53 4.69 3.07
N THR A 173 21.31 5.50 2.37
CA THR A 173 22.66 5.86 2.85
C THR A 173 22.44 6.49 4.21
N ALA A 174 22.70 5.71 5.26
CA ALA A 174 22.68 6.17 6.64
C ALA A 174 23.38 7.53 6.70
N ARG A 175 22.63 8.59 7.03
CA ARG A 175 23.26 9.81 7.50
C ARG A 175 23.83 9.48 8.87
N GLY A 176 25.15 9.28 8.91
CA GLY A 176 25.92 9.25 10.15
C GLY A 176 26.04 10.62 10.79
#